data_AF-A0A1G1FDK5-F1
#
_entry.id   AF-A0A1G1FDK5-F1
#
_cell.length_a   1.000
_cell.length_b   1.000
_cell.length_c   1.000
_cell.angle_alpha   90.00
_cell.angle_beta   90.00
_cell.angle_gamma   90.00
#
_symmetry.space_group_name_H-M   'P 1'
#
loop_
_entity.id
_entity.type
_entity.pdbx_description
1 polymer ?
#
loop_
_entity_poly.entity_id
_entity_poly.type
_entity_poly.pdbx_seq_one_letter_code
_entity_poly.pdbx_strand_id
1 'polypeptide(L)'
;MRDFAGLGQDRPWLAGLLTVFLLSLGGFPPTVGFVAKWYIFNAAMQEHMVALAVLGVLTSVVSVFFYLRIVVMMYMVDEPAEGRRPAVPVMVGVGLLVAVVGVFYLGVLPGRLLTIAANSVASIF
;
A
#
# COMPACT_ATOMS: atom_id res chain seq x y z
N MET A 1 -11.47 1.55 13.11
CA MET A 1 -12.04 2.50 12.12
C MET A 1 -12.33 3.85 12.76
N ARG A 2 -13.04 3.89 13.91
CA ARG A 2 -13.29 5.14 14.67
C ARG A 2 -12.00 5.87 15.08
N ASP A 3 -10.92 5.17 15.36
CA ASP A 3 -9.64 5.78 15.76
C ASP A 3 -8.99 6.64 14.67
N PHE A 4 -9.31 6.35 13.40
CA PHE A 4 -8.82 7.09 12.23
C PHE A 4 -9.72 8.27 11.85
N ALA A 5 -10.90 8.42 12.47
CA ALA A 5 -11.79 9.55 12.21
C ALA A 5 -11.10 10.88 12.53
N GLY A 6 -11.26 11.87 11.64
CA GLY A 6 -10.68 13.21 11.82
C GLY A 6 -9.14 13.25 11.86
N LEU A 7 -8.44 12.17 11.49
CA LEU A 7 -6.95 12.17 11.48
C LEU A 7 -6.38 13.20 10.50
N GLY A 8 -7.08 13.48 9.41
CA GLY A 8 -6.69 14.49 8.43
C GLY A 8 -6.69 15.92 8.99
N GLN A 9 -7.52 16.20 9.99
CA GLN A 9 -7.64 17.52 10.60
C GLN A 9 -6.62 17.73 11.73
N ASP A 10 -6.45 16.74 12.59
CA ASP A 10 -5.48 16.82 13.69
C ASP A 10 -4.03 16.73 13.22
N ARG A 11 -3.74 15.80 12.30
CA ARG A 11 -2.37 15.47 11.86
C ARG A 11 -2.33 15.20 10.34
N PRO A 12 -2.48 16.24 9.51
CA PRO A 12 -2.59 16.11 8.06
C PRO A 12 -1.41 15.38 7.41
N TRP A 13 -0.20 15.56 7.96
CA TRP A 13 1.00 14.87 7.48
C TRP A 13 0.92 13.35 7.62
N LEU A 14 0.53 12.86 8.80
CA LEU A 14 0.40 11.41 9.05
C LEU A 14 -0.75 10.81 8.24
N ALA A 15 -1.85 11.57 8.11
CA ALA A 15 -2.97 11.17 7.28
C ALA A 15 -2.57 11.02 5.81
N GLY A 16 -1.75 11.93 5.29
CA GLY A 16 -1.21 11.86 3.93
C GLY A 16 -0.31 10.63 3.74
N LEU A 17 0.62 10.39 4.65
CA LEU A 17 1.51 9.21 4.61
C LEU A 17 0.72 7.90 4.63
N LEU A 18 -0.25 7.77 5.54
CA LEU A 18 -1.11 6.60 5.63
C LEU A 18 -1.94 6.40 4.36
N THR A 19 -2.43 7.49 3.78
CA THR A 19 -3.16 7.46 2.50
C THR A 19 -2.29 6.93 1.38
N VAL A 20 -1.03 7.37 1.27
CA VAL A 20 -0.08 6.84 0.29
C VAL A 20 0.12 5.32 0.48
N PHE A 21 0.27 4.85 1.71
CA PHE A 21 0.40 3.42 1.99
C PHE A 21 -0.86 2.62 1.64
N LEU A 22 -2.04 3.14 1.98
CA LEU A 22 -3.32 2.50 1.64
C LEU A 22 -3.56 2.44 0.13
N LEU A 23 -3.19 3.50 -0.60
CA LEU A 23 -3.22 3.51 -2.06
C LEU A 23 -2.19 2.54 -2.66
N SER A 24 -1.01 2.42 -2.06
CA SER A 24 -0.01 1.43 -2.46
C SER A 24 -0.51 0.00 -2.28
N LEU A 25 -1.14 -0.32 -1.15
CA LEU A 25 -1.78 -1.62 -0.92
C LEU A 25 -2.94 -1.87 -1.88
N GLY A 26 -3.69 -0.81 -2.20
CA GLY A 26 -4.75 -0.83 -3.22
C GLY A 26 -4.21 -1.16 -4.62
N GLY A 27 -2.96 -0.80 -4.90
CA GLY A 27 -2.33 -1.01 -6.19
C GLY A 27 -2.51 0.19 -7.11
N PHE A 28 -2.25 1.40 -6.62
CA PHE A 28 -2.19 2.58 -7.48
C PHE A 28 -0.97 2.47 -8.42
N PRO A 29 -1.07 2.78 -9.73
CA PRO A 29 -0.04 2.46 -10.73
C PRO A 29 1.42 2.85 -10.39
N PRO A 30 1.72 4.02 -9.78
CA PRO A 30 3.09 4.40 -9.44
C PRO A 30 3.64 3.70 -8.17
N THR A 31 2.91 2.76 -7.57
CA THR A 31 3.27 2.14 -6.28
C THR A 31 3.79 0.73 -6.45
N VAL A 32 4.69 0.31 -5.55
CA VAL A 32 5.24 -1.06 -5.52
C VAL A 32 4.14 -2.13 -5.44
N GLY A 33 3.02 -1.87 -4.77
CA GLY A 33 1.93 -2.83 -4.63
C GLY A 33 1.18 -3.10 -5.94
N PHE A 34 1.12 -2.15 -6.86
CA PHE A 34 0.59 -2.38 -8.21
C PHE A 34 1.52 -3.27 -9.02
N VAL A 35 2.81 -2.93 -9.04
CA VAL A 35 3.82 -3.67 -9.80
C VAL A 35 3.87 -5.13 -9.35
N ALA A 36 3.88 -5.38 -8.04
CA ALA A 36 3.87 -6.73 -7.50
C ALA A 36 2.67 -7.56 -8.01
N LYS A 37 1.45 -7.02 -7.93
CA LYS A 37 0.23 -7.68 -8.43
C LYS A 37 0.29 -7.91 -9.94
N TRP A 38 0.75 -6.91 -10.69
CA TRP A 38 0.91 -7.00 -12.14
C TRP A 38 1.84 -8.15 -12.55
N TYR A 39 2.98 -8.31 -11.88
CA TYR A 39 3.90 -9.42 -12.14
C TYR A 39 3.27 -10.78 -11.84
N ILE A 40 2.54 -10.91 -10.72
CA ILE A 40 1.85 -12.16 -10.36
C ILE A 40 0.78 -12.50 -11.40
N PHE A 41 -0.02 -11.52 -11.83
CA PHE A 41 -1.05 -11.74 -12.85
C PHE A 41 -0.44 -12.07 -14.21
N ASN A 42 0.64 -11.41 -14.61
CA ASN A 42 1.35 -11.72 -15.85
C ASN A 42 1.90 -13.16 -15.82
N ALA A 43 2.52 -13.58 -14.72
CA ALA A 43 2.99 -14.96 -14.54
C ALA A 43 1.84 -15.98 -14.62
N ALA A 44 0.71 -15.71 -13.96
CA ALA A 44 -0.47 -16.58 -14.03
C ALA A 44 -1.05 -16.66 -15.45
N MET A 45 -1.04 -15.56 -16.21
CA MET A 45 -1.51 -15.54 -17.60
C MET A 45 -0.59 -16.32 -18.53
N GLN A 46 0.73 -16.27 -18.32
CA GLN A 46 1.71 -17.05 -19.08
C GLN A 46 1.57 -18.56 -18.86
N GLU A 47 1.19 -18.97 -17.65
CA GLU A 47 0.88 -20.36 -17.29
C GLU A 47 -0.58 -20.76 -17.62
N HIS A 48 -1.29 -19.96 -18.42
CA HIS A 48 -2.70 -20.17 -18.79
C HIS A 48 -3.69 -20.27 -17.60
N MET A 49 -3.29 -19.82 -16.41
CA MET A 49 -4.10 -19.82 -15.18
C MET A 49 -5.05 -18.60 -15.10
N VAL A 50 -5.83 -18.39 -16.16
CA VAL A 50 -6.68 -17.18 -16.31
C VAL A 50 -7.68 -17.04 -15.16
N ALA A 51 -8.27 -18.15 -14.68
CA ALA A 51 -9.22 -18.12 -13.57
C ALA A 51 -8.61 -17.55 -12.27
N LEU A 52 -7.35 -17.89 -11.97
CA LEU A 52 -6.64 -17.37 -10.80
C LEU A 52 -6.31 -15.88 -10.96
N ALA A 53 -5.91 -15.46 -12.17
CA ALA A 53 -5.68 -14.05 -12.46
C ALA A 53 -6.96 -13.21 -12.26
N VAL A 54 -8.10 -13.69 -12.78
CA VAL A 54 -9.40 -13.02 -12.61
C VAL A 54 -9.80 -12.92 -11.13
N LEU A 55 -9.70 -14.02 -10.38
CA LEU A 55 -9.99 -14.02 -8.94
C LEU A 55 -9.09 -13.03 -8.19
N GLY A 56 -7.79 -13.01 -8.50
CA GLY A 56 -6.84 -12.08 -7.88
C GLY A 56 -7.17 -10.61 -8.15
N VAL A 57 -7.57 -10.29 -9.39
CA VAL A 57 -8.02 -8.93 -9.75
C VAL A 57 -9.28 -8.56 -8.98
N LEU A 58 -10.28 -9.45 -8.91
CA LEU A 58 -11.53 -9.20 -8.18
C LEU A 58 -11.28 -8.96 -6.69
N THR A 59 -10.47 -9.80 -6.03
CA THR A 59 -10.09 -9.61 -4.63
C THR A 59 -9.34 -8.30 -4.41
N SER A 60 -8.49 -7.89 -5.36
CA SER A 60 -7.82 -6.59 -5.29
C SER A 60 -8.79 -5.42 -5.37
N VAL A 61 -9.79 -5.48 -6.27
CA VAL A 61 -10.84 -4.45 -6.38
C VAL A 61 -11.65 -4.34 -5.10
N VAL A 62 -12.05 -5.48 -4.53
CA VAL A 62 -12.76 -5.52 -3.24
C VAL A 62 -11.92 -4.90 -2.13
N SER A 63 -10.62 -5.16 -2.10
CA SER A 63 -9.71 -4.60 -1.10
C SER A 63 -9.58 -3.08 -1.21
N VAL A 64 -9.51 -2.55 -2.43
CA VAL A 64 -9.45 -1.09 -2.69
C VAL A 64 -10.65 -0.37 -2.08
N PHE A 65 -11.85 -0.95 -2.17
CA PHE A 65 -13.04 -0.38 -1.53
C PHE A 65 -12.85 -0.18 -0.02
N PHE A 66 -12.32 -1.19 0.68
CA PHE A 66 -12.05 -1.10 2.11
C PHE A 66 -10.96 -0.07 2.44
N TYR A 67 -9.93 0.05 1.60
CA TYR A 67 -8.85 1.03 1.82
C TYR A 67 -9.33 2.47 1.60
N LEU A 68 -10.08 2.72 0.53
CA LEU A 68 -10.65 4.04 0.26
C LEU A 68 -11.64 4.46 1.35
N ARG A 69 -12.41 3.52 1.92
CA ARG A 69 -13.28 3.79 3.07
C ARG A 69 -12.52 4.34 4.28
N ILE A 70 -11.30 3.85 4.54
CA ILE A 70 -10.45 4.37 5.61
C ILE A 70 -9.99 5.79 5.31
N VAL A 71 -9.55 6.05 4.07
CA VAL A 71 -9.13 7.39 3.62
C VAL A 71 -10.28 8.39 3.76
N VAL A 72 -11.47 8.03 3.28
CA VAL A 72 -12.68 8.84 3.42
C VAL A 72 -12.96 9.14 4.90
N MET A 73 -12.90 8.13 5.76
CA MET A 73 -13.14 8.31 7.19
C MET A 73 -12.12 9.24 7.86
N MET A 74 -10.86 9.25 7.40
CA MET A 74 -9.83 10.13 7.92
C MET A 74 -10.02 11.61 7.58
N TYR A 75 -10.60 11.91 6.42
CA TYR A 75 -10.71 13.28 5.91
C TYR A 75 -12.12 13.87 5.97
N MET A 76 -13.17 13.05 5.90
CA MET A 76 -14.57 13.50 5.83
C MET A 76 -15.34 13.39 7.15
N VAL A 77 -14.74 12.83 8.20
CA VAL A 77 -15.37 12.76 9.53
C VAL A 77 -14.78 13.86 10.41
N ASP A 78 -15.61 14.81 10.81
CA ASP A 78 -15.23 15.97 11.64
C ASP A 78 -15.16 15.67 13.13
N GLU A 79 -15.54 14.46 13.57
CA GLU A 79 -15.42 14.05 14.96
C GLU A 79 -13.98 13.56 15.24
N PRO A 80 -13.20 14.27 16.08
CA PRO A 80 -11.91 13.77 16.53
C PRO A 80 -12.13 12.48 17.32
N ALA A 81 -11.39 11.44 16.99
CA ALA A 81 -11.44 10.17 17.71
C ALA A 81 -11.30 10.41 19.23
N GLU A 82 -12.22 9.85 20.03
CA GLU A 82 -12.23 10.00 21.48
C GLU A 82 -10.91 9.46 22.07
N GLY A 83 -10.03 10.35 22.54
CA GLY A 83 -8.79 9.98 23.23
C GLY A 83 -7.58 10.86 22.96
N ARG A 84 -6.62 10.85 23.90
CA ARG A 84 -5.34 11.58 23.77
C ARG A 84 -4.45 10.86 22.73
N ARG A 85 -4.26 11.45 21.54
CA ARG A 85 -3.37 10.87 20.52
C ARG A 85 -1.90 11.00 20.97
N PRO A 86 -1.14 9.90 21.09
CA PRO A 86 0.25 9.96 21.55
C PRO A 86 1.11 10.78 20.58
N ALA A 87 2.13 11.47 21.09
CA ALA A 87 3.09 12.20 20.24
C ALA A 87 3.84 11.19 19.35
N VAL A 88 4.04 11.54 18.08
CA VAL A 88 4.83 10.69 17.17
C VAL A 88 6.31 11.02 17.37
N PRO A 89 7.14 10.05 17.80
CA PRO A 89 8.57 10.27 17.91
C PRO A 89 9.17 10.55 16.53
N VAL A 90 10.18 11.42 16.47
CA VAL A 90 10.86 11.81 15.22
C VAL A 90 11.35 10.58 14.44
N MET A 91 11.85 9.56 15.14
CA MET A 91 12.33 8.31 14.53
C MET A 91 11.25 7.57 13.75
N VAL A 92 10.00 7.60 14.22
CA VAL A 92 8.85 7.02 13.51
C VAL A 92 8.54 7.85 12.26
N GLY A 93 8.56 9.18 12.37
CA GLY A 93 8.35 10.06 11.22
C GLY A 93 9.38 9.85 10.10
N VAL A 94 10.66 9.70 10.47
CA VAL A 94 11.74 9.36 9.53
C VAL A 94 11.51 7.98 8.91
N GLY A 95 11.15 6.98 9.71
CA GLY A 95 10.83 5.63 9.21
C GLY A 95 9.69 5.64 8.19
N LEU A 96 8.62 6.40 8.43
CA LEU A 96 7.51 6.53 7.49
C LEU A 96 7.93 7.22 6.19
N LEU A 97 8.77 8.26 6.27
CA LEU A 97 9.31 8.92 5.09
C LEU A 97 10.14 7.97 4.23
N VAL A 98 11.05 7.22 4.85
CA VAL A 98 11.87 6.20 4.17
C VAL A 98 10.97 5.15 3.52
N ALA A 99 9.93 4.70 4.21
CA ALA A 99 8.96 3.75 3.66
C ALA A 99 8.20 4.31 2.45
N VAL A 100 7.76 5.58 2.48
CA VAL A 100 7.11 6.22 1.32
C VAL A 100 8.08 6.31 0.14
N VAL A 101 9.32 6.75 0.36
CA VAL A 101 10.34 6.80 -0.68
C VAL A 101 10.56 5.40 -1.26
N GLY A 102 10.62 4.37 -0.40
CA GLY A 102 10.71 2.96 -0.82
C GLY A 102 9.54 2.54 -1.71
N VAL A 103 8.29 2.84 -1.32
CA VAL A 103 7.09 2.50 -2.09
C VAL A 103 7.13 3.05 -3.51
N PHE A 104 7.56 4.30 -3.68
CA PHE A 104 7.67 4.93 -5.00
C PHE A 104 8.91 4.44 -5.76
N TYR A 105 10.08 4.38 -5.10
CA TYR A 105 11.32 3.94 -5.73
C TYR A 105 11.21 2.51 -6.27
N LEU A 106 10.66 1.60 -5.47
CA LEU A 106 10.46 0.20 -5.86
C LEU A 106 9.31 0.03 -6.87
N GLY A 107 8.33 0.94 -6.87
CA GLY A 107 7.28 0.99 -7.88
C GLY A 107 7.80 1.43 -9.25
N VAL A 108 8.66 2.44 -9.32
CA VAL A 108 9.20 2.96 -10.60
C VAL A 108 10.34 2.08 -11.13
N LEU A 109 11.18 1.54 -10.25
CA LEU A 109 12.38 0.77 -10.61
C LEU A 109 12.40 -0.61 -9.93
N PRO A 110 11.50 -1.54 -10.32
CA PRO A 110 11.43 -2.88 -9.71
C PRO A 110 12.62 -3.78 -10.08
N GLY A 111 13.42 -3.40 -11.09
CA GLY A 111 14.45 -4.27 -11.69
C GLY A 111 15.45 -4.87 -10.69
N ARG A 112 15.96 -4.08 -9.74
CA ARG A 112 16.91 -4.59 -8.73
C ARG A 112 16.28 -5.59 -7.76
N LEU A 113 15.05 -5.33 -7.34
CA LEU A 113 14.30 -6.24 -6.47
C LEU A 113 14.04 -7.58 -7.16
N LEU A 114 13.62 -7.52 -8.43
CA LEU A 114 13.34 -8.71 -9.23
C LEU A 114 14.61 -9.56 -9.45
N THR A 115 15.76 -8.93 -9.70
CA THR A 115 17.03 -9.68 -9.81
C THR A 115 17.43 -10.36 -8.51
N ILE A 116 17.22 -9.70 -7.36
CA ILE A 116 17.50 -10.31 -6.05
C ILE A 116 16.53 -11.47 -5.80
N ALA A 117 15.24 -11.29 -6.07
CA ALA A 117 14.25 -12.34 -5.94
C ALA A 117 14.56 -13.55 -6.83
N ALA A 118 14.94 -13.32 -8.09
CA ALA A 118 15.33 -14.37 -9.02
C ALA A 118 16.57 -15.15 -8.53
N ASN A 119 17.60 -14.45 -8.06
CA ASN A 119 18.80 -15.09 -7.52
C ASN A 119 18.51 -15.92 -6.25
N SER A 120 17.60 -15.46 -5.39
CA SER A 120 17.17 -16.22 -4.22
C SER A 120 16.43 -17.51 -4.61
N VAL A 121 15.54 -17.46 -5.60
CA VAL A 121 14.85 -18.66 -6.10
C VAL A 121 15.83 -19.64 -6.73
N ALA A 122 16.82 -19.16 -7.49
CA ALA A 122 17.85 -19.99 -8.10
C ALA A 122 18.77 -20.68 -7.07
N SER A 123 18.80 -20.24 -5.81
CA SER A 123 19.55 -20.91 -4.74
C SER A 123 18.79 -22.06 -4.06
N ILE A 124 17.47 -22.15 -4.31
CA ILE A 124 16.59 -23.17 -3.73
C ILE A 124 16.53 -24.44 -4.61
N PHE A 125 16.87 -24.32 -5.89
CA PHE A 125 16.90 -25.41 -6.87
C PHE A 125 18.33 -25.72 -7.31
#